data_AF-A0A085FSG7-F1
#
_entry.id   AF-A0A085FSG7-F1
#
_cell.length_a   1.000
_cell.length_b   1.000
_cell.length_c   1.000
_cell.angle_alpha   90.00
_cell.angle_beta   90.00
_cell.angle_gamma   90.00
#
_symmetry.space_group_name_H-M   'P 1'
#
loop_
_entity.id
_entity.type
_entity.pdbx_description
1 polymer ?
#
loop_
_entity_poly.entity_id
_entity_poly.type
_entity_poly.pdbx_seq_one_letter_code
_entity_poly.pdbx_strand_id
1 'polypeptide(L)'
;MNIVCIAWGSLLWKPAPLKLASGWHPGGPRLPLEFVRKSDDSAEVALVLCEGARPMPTYWAYLDASDLDAARAMLGEREKIAPGRPDYIGSIPPVDGARSDERIAAWLARMRLDAAVWTALPAKFEGESGRVPTPDEVVRALDCLPGEERAQAERYVRCTPPHIDTAYRRIIAARLGWHAARDAHVTRIR
;
A
#
# COMPACT_ATOMS: atom_id res chain seq x y z
N MET A 1 -4.71 -13.47 -19.56
CA MET A 1 -3.82 -12.32 -19.36
C MET A 1 -3.20 -12.46 -17.98
N ASN A 2 -1.88 -12.37 -17.86
CA ASN A 2 -1.14 -12.46 -16.61
C ASN A 2 -1.18 -11.10 -15.91
N ILE A 3 -2.23 -10.89 -15.13
CA ILE A 3 -2.47 -9.64 -14.38
C ILE A 3 -2.00 -9.83 -12.94
N VAL A 4 -1.25 -8.85 -12.43
CA VAL A 4 -0.77 -8.85 -11.04
C VAL A 4 -1.25 -7.65 -10.25
N CYS A 5 -1.40 -7.81 -8.94
CA CYS A 5 -1.51 -6.70 -8.00
C CYS A 5 -0.16 -6.46 -7.35
N ILE A 6 0.26 -5.20 -7.24
CA ILE A 6 1.44 -4.78 -6.47
C ILE A 6 0.97 -4.18 -5.14
N ALA A 7 1.60 -4.58 -4.04
CA ALA A 7 1.21 -4.20 -2.70
C ALA A 7 2.39 -3.97 -1.74
N TRP A 8 2.14 -3.20 -0.68
CA TRP A 8 3.13 -2.85 0.34
C TRP A 8 2.54 -2.60 1.74
N GLY A 9 1.21 -2.63 1.87
CA GLY A 9 0.50 -2.34 3.11
C GLY A 9 -0.54 -3.42 3.43
N SER A 10 -1.72 -3.02 3.88
CA SER A 10 -2.73 -3.94 4.42
C SER A 10 -3.22 -5.03 3.46
N LEU A 11 -3.05 -4.87 2.15
CA LEU A 11 -3.29 -5.93 1.16
C LEU A 11 -2.53 -7.22 1.48
N LEU A 12 -1.35 -7.10 2.10
CA LEU A 12 -0.47 -8.24 2.41
C LEU A 12 -1.03 -9.17 3.48
N TRP A 13 -1.89 -8.69 4.38
CA TRP A 13 -2.50 -9.50 5.45
C TRP A 13 -4.04 -9.47 5.44
N LYS A 14 -4.64 -8.57 4.68
CA LYS A 14 -6.10 -8.45 4.49
C LYS A 14 -6.41 -8.15 3.02
N PRO A 15 -6.23 -9.15 2.12
CA PRO A 15 -6.46 -8.98 0.69
C PRO A 15 -7.95 -8.96 0.33
N ALA A 16 -8.79 -9.74 1.00
CA ALA A 16 -10.21 -9.87 0.67
C ALA A 16 -10.92 -8.50 0.61
N PRO A 17 -11.82 -8.28 -0.35
CA PRO A 17 -12.34 -9.22 -1.36
C PRO A 17 -11.45 -9.45 -2.60
N LEU A 18 -10.22 -8.91 -2.65
CA LEU A 18 -9.29 -9.14 -3.76
C LEU A 18 -8.97 -10.63 -3.90
N LYS A 19 -9.37 -11.22 -5.04
CA LYS A 19 -9.15 -12.62 -5.39
C LYS A 19 -7.75 -12.79 -5.96
N LEU A 20 -6.90 -13.47 -5.21
CA LEU A 20 -5.54 -13.78 -5.62
C LEU A 20 -5.50 -15.16 -6.28
N ALA A 21 -4.81 -15.26 -7.41
CA ALA A 21 -4.48 -16.52 -8.07
C ALA A 21 -3.11 -17.07 -7.63
N SER A 22 -2.39 -16.36 -6.76
CA SER A 22 -1.14 -16.80 -6.14
C SER A 22 -0.95 -16.21 -4.75
N GLY A 23 -0.03 -16.79 -3.97
CA GLY A 23 0.50 -16.08 -2.80
C GLY A 23 1.24 -14.80 -3.19
N TRP A 24 1.49 -13.94 -2.21
CA TRP A 24 2.33 -12.77 -2.41
C TRP A 24 3.80 -13.17 -2.59
N HIS A 25 4.38 -12.68 -3.67
CA HIS A 25 5.78 -12.84 -4.02
C HIS A 25 6.56 -11.56 -3.65
N PRO A 26 7.74 -11.67 -3.01
CA PRO A 26 8.65 -10.54 -2.91
C PRO A 26 9.22 -10.18 -4.28
N GLY A 27 9.91 -9.03 -4.37
CA GLY A 27 10.62 -8.64 -5.59
C GLY A 27 9.76 -7.87 -6.61
N GLY A 28 8.72 -7.18 -6.13
CA GLY A 28 8.01 -6.17 -6.91
C GLY A 28 8.90 -4.96 -7.24
N PRO A 29 8.38 -3.98 -8.00
CA PRO A 29 9.12 -2.76 -8.30
C PRO A 29 9.46 -2.02 -7.02
N ARG A 30 10.63 -1.39 -6.95
CA ARG A 30 10.95 -0.51 -5.82
C ARG A 30 10.24 0.82 -6.02
N LEU A 31 9.41 1.21 -5.06
CA LEU A 31 8.58 2.41 -5.14
C LEU A 31 8.84 3.33 -3.95
N PRO A 32 8.73 4.65 -4.10
CA PRO A 32 8.94 5.58 -3.00
C PRO A 32 7.72 5.53 -2.08
N LEU A 33 7.88 4.92 -0.90
CA LEU A 33 6.78 4.66 0.03
C LEU A 33 7.05 5.34 1.37
N GLU A 34 6.01 5.91 1.97
CA GLU A 34 6.08 6.47 3.32
C GLU A 34 4.74 6.41 4.06
N PHE A 35 4.80 6.42 5.40
CA PHE A 35 3.63 6.46 6.32
C PHE A 35 3.04 7.87 6.38
N VAL A 36 2.28 8.25 5.34
CA VAL A 36 1.82 9.64 5.13
C VAL A 36 0.33 9.75 4.80
N ARG A 37 -0.44 8.66 4.95
CA ARG A 37 -1.89 8.67 4.72
C ARG A 37 -2.66 8.29 5.96
N LYS A 38 -3.24 9.26 6.66
CA LYS A 38 -4.26 9.04 7.68
C LYS A 38 -5.62 8.87 6.99
N SER A 39 -6.30 7.76 7.24
CA SER A 39 -7.67 7.55 6.75
C SER A 39 -8.67 8.38 7.55
N ASP A 40 -9.84 8.66 6.98
CA ASP A 40 -10.96 9.22 7.75
C ASP A 40 -11.66 8.12 8.57
N ASP A 41 -11.66 6.89 8.06
CA ASP A 41 -12.40 5.76 8.62
C ASP A 41 -11.56 4.88 9.56
N SER A 42 -10.30 5.24 9.81
CA SER A 42 -9.41 4.46 10.68
C SER A 42 -8.32 5.33 11.29
N ALA A 43 -7.89 4.98 12.50
CA ALA A 43 -6.77 5.60 13.21
C ALA A 43 -5.38 5.28 12.61
N GLU A 44 -5.32 4.39 11.62
CA GLU A 44 -4.08 3.97 10.96
C GLU A 44 -3.48 5.10 10.12
N VAL A 45 -2.16 5.24 10.19
CA VAL A 45 -1.37 5.95 9.17
C VAL A 45 -0.85 4.89 8.20
N ALA A 46 -1.30 4.92 6.96
CA ALA A 46 -1.01 3.93 5.94
C ALA A 46 0.21 4.30 5.09
N LEU A 47 0.88 3.26 4.58
CA LEU A 47 1.93 3.38 3.57
C LEU A 47 1.32 3.70 2.20
N VAL A 48 1.78 4.79 1.59
CA VAL A 48 1.38 5.18 0.23
C VAL A 48 2.58 5.66 -0.59
N LEU A 49 2.37 5.81 -1.89
CA LEU A 49 3.34 6.45 -2.78
C LEU A 49 3.58 7.89 -2.33
N CYS A 50 4.84 8.23 -2.09
CA CYS A 50 5.28 9.55 -1.64
C CYS A 50 6.55 9.92 -2.40
N GLU A 51 6.44 10.70 -3.47
CA GLU A 51 7.61 11.12 -4.24
C GLU A 51 8.64 11.83 -3.36
N GLY A 52 9.92 11.56 -3.61
CA GLY A 52 11.04 12.00 -2.75
C GLY A 52 11.32 11.08 -1.55
N ALA A 53 10.43 10.16 -1.19
CA ALA A 53 10.72 9.14 -0.18
C ALA A 53 11.71 8.09 -0.71
N ARG A 54 12.37 7.40 0.22
CA ARG A 54 13.32 6.33 -0.12
C ARG A 54 12.59 5.18 -0.83
N PRO A 55 13.10 4.66 -1.97
CA PRO A 55 12.49 3.52 -2.65
C PRO A 55 12.51 2.25 -1.79
N MET A 56 11.32 1.73 -1.48
CA MET A 56 11.10 0.52 -0.70
C MET A 56 10.79 -0.67 -1.61
N PRO A 57 11.15 -1.89 -1.17
CA PRO A 57 10.67 -3.11 -1.83
C PRO A 57 9.15 -3.22 -1.74
N THR A 58 8.54 -3.82 -2.76
CA THR A 58 7.11 -4.16 -2.80
C THR A 58 6.92 -5.64 -3.06
N TYR A 59 5.68 -6.08 -2.87
CA TYR A 59 5.22 -7.43 -3.16
C TYR A 59 4.30 -7.42 -4.36
N TRP A 60 4.09 -8.59 -4.95
CA TRP A 60 3.13 -8.75 -6.03
C TRP A 60 2.47 -10.13 -5.96
N ALA A 61 1.25 -10.25 -6.49
CA ALA A 61 0.53 -11.51 -6.59
C ALA A 61 -0.27 -11.55 -7.90
N TYR A 62 -0.43 -12.72 -8.50
CA TYR A 62 -1.37 -12.90 -9.60
C TYR A 62 -2.80 -12.68 -9.11
N LEU A 63 -3.62 -12.04 -9.93
CA LEU A 63 -5.05 -11.87 -9.69
C LEU A 63 -5.86 -12.92 -10.42
N ASP A 64 -6.93 -13.38 -9.77
CA ASP A 64 -7.99 -14.16 -10.42
C ASP A 64 -9.00 -13.19 -11.04
N ALA A 65 -8.60 -12.58 -12.16
CA ALA A 65 -9.40 -11.60 -12.90
C ALA A 65 -9.37 -11.93 -14.41
N SER A 66 -10.51 -11.77 -15.08
CA SER A 66 -10.64 -12.03 -16.53
C SER A 66 -9.85 -11.05 -17.39
N ASP A 67 -9.80 -9.79 -16.95
CA ASP A 67 -9.25 -8.66 -17.69
C ASP A 67 -8.83 -7.54 -16.71
N LEU A 68 -8.25 -6.47 -17.27
CA LEU A 68 -7.71 -5.36 -16.49
C LEU A 68 -8.80 -4.57 -15.77
N ASP A 69 -9.97 -4.40 -16.39
CA ASP A 69 -11.07 -3.63 -15.79
C ASP A 69 -11.65 -4.37 -14.58
N ALA A 70 -11.83 -5.69 -14.69
CA ALA A 70 -12.21 -6.56 -13.58
C ALA A 70 -11.16 -6.50 -12.44
N ALA A 71 -9.87 -6.53 -12.76
CA ALA A 71 -8.80 -6.40 -11.77
C ALA A 71 -8.82 -5.04 -11.05
N ARG A 72 -9.02 -3.94 -11.80
CA ARG A 72 -9.13 -2.58 -11.26
C ARG A 72 -10.37 -2.42 -10.38
N ALA A 73 -11.52 -2.92 -10.84
CA ALA A 73 -12.77 -2.87 -10.09
C ALA A 73 -12.66 -3.63 -8.77
N MET A 74 -12.06 -4.83 -8.80
CA MET A 74 -11.86 -5.66 -7.61
C MET A 74 -10.92 -5.00 -6.58
N LEU A 75 -9.83 -4.37 -7.05
CA LEU A 75 -8.96 -3.60 -6.18
C LEU A 75 -9.66 -2.34 -5.65
N GLY A 76 -10.45 -1.67 -6.48
CA GLY A 76 -11.28 -0.52 -6.09
C GLY A 76 -12.28 -0.87 -4.99
N GLU A 77 -12.98 -1.99 -5.13
CA GLU A 77 -13.91 -2.52 -4.12
C GLU A 77 -13.18 -2.78 -2.80
N ARG A 78 -12.02 -3.46 -2.86
CA ARG A 78 -11.19 -3.72 -1.69
C ARG A 78 -10.79 -2.45 -0.97
N GLU A 79 -10.36 -1.44 -1.71
CA GLU A 79 -9.89 -0.17 -1.18
C GLU A 79 -11.03 0.81 -0.85
N LYS A 80 -12.29 0.41 -1.07
CA LYS A 80 -13.49 1.26 -0.93
C LYS A 80 -13.39 2.56 -1.73
N ILE A 81 -12.79 2.49 -2.91
CA ILE A 81 -12.63 3.65 -3.80
C ILE A 81 -13.92 3.86 -4.58
N ALA A 82 -14.47 5.08 -4.49
CA ALA A 82 -15.66 5.45 -5.25
C ALA A 82 -15.37 5.45 -6.78
N PRO A 83 -16.36 5.10 -7.62
CA PRO A 83 -16.18 5.04 -9.09
C PRO A 83 -15.65 6.33 -9.73
N GLY A 84 -15.88 7.50 -9.11
CA GLY A 84 -15.41 8.80 -9.60
C GLY A 84 -13.91 9.08 -9.41
N ARG A 85 -13.13 8.12 -8.88
CA ARG A 85 -11.69 8.26 -8.64
C ARG A 85 -10.86 7.17 -9.32
N PRO A 86 -10.91 7.05 -10.66
CA PRO A 86 -10.13 6.04 -11.38
C PRO A 86 -8.61 6.25 -11.23
N ASP A 87 -8.18 7.47 -10.86
CA ASP A 87 -6.80 7.84 -10.55
C ASP A 87 -6.25 7.19 -9.28
N TYR A 88 -7.13 6.72 -8.37
CA TYR A 88 -6.75 6.06 -7.13
C TYR A 88 -6.42 4.58 -7.28
N ILE A 89 -6.72 4.00 -8.45
CA ILE A 89 -6.24 2.69 -8.86
C ILE A 89 -5.29 2.90 -10.03
N GLY A 90 -4.00 2.63 -9.81
CA GLY A 90 -3.02 2.65 -10.87
C GLY A 90 -3.12 1.41 -11.75
N SER A 91 -2.77 1.54 -13.03
CA SER A 91 -2.61 0.37 -13.90
C SER A 91 -1.54 0.56 -14.96
N ILE A 92 -0.93 -0.55 -15.35
CA ILE A 92 -0.17 -0.69 -16.60
C ILE A 92 -0.80 -1.85 -17.38
N PRO A 93 -1.25 -1.65 -18.63
CA PRO A 93 -1.35 -0.36 -19.31
C PRO A 93 -2.30 0.63 -18.59
N PRO A 94 -2.12 1.95 -18.78
CA PRO A 94 -3.06 2.93 -18.26
C PRO A 94 -4.40 2.83 -19.01
N VAL A 95 -5.51 2.88 -18.28
CA VAL A 95 -6.87 2.91 -18.83
C VAL A 95 -7.69 3.94 -18.06
N ASP A 96 -8.60 4.66 -18.73
CA ASP A 96 -9.61 5.53 -18.10
C ASP A 96 -9.07 6.49 -17.01
N GLY A 97 -7.95 7.17 -17.28
CA GLY A 97 -7.36 8.11 -16.33
C GLY A 97 -6.63 7.47 -15.14
N ALA A 98 -6.40 6.14 -15.20
CA ALA A 98 -5.53 5.44 -14.26
C ALA A 98 -4.15 6.08 -14.19
N ARG A 99 -3.62 6.20 -12.98
CA ARG A 99 -2.24 6.60 -12.78
C ARG A 99 -1.31 5.51 -13.34
N SER A 100 -0.37 5.89 -14.19
CA SER A 100 0.73 5.06 -14.63
C SER A 100 2.00 5.40 -13.83
N ASP A 101 2.95 4.47 -13.82
CA ASP A 101 4.26 4.63 -13.18
C ASP A 101 5.32 3.91 -14.02
N GLU A 102 6.33 4.65 -14.48
CA GLU A 102 7.39 4.12 -15.35
C GLU A 102 8.22 3.02 -14.66
N ARG A 103 8.38 3.10 -13.34
CA ARG A 103 9.12 2.09 -12.55
C ARG A 103 8.36 0.76 -12.56
N ILE A 104 7.03 0.84 -12.49
CA ILE A 104 6.16 -0.34 -12.60
C ILE A 104 6.16 -0.88 -14.03
N ALA A 105 6.05 -0.01 -15.04
CA ALA A 105 6.08 -0.42 -16.44
C ALA A 105 7.40 -1.15 -16.80
N ALA A 106 8.54 -0.59 -16.40
CA ALA A 106 9.85 -1.20 -16.61
C ALA A 106 9.99 -2.54 -15.88
N TRP A 107 9.49 -2.64 -14.64
CA TRP A 107 9.47 -3.90 -13.90
C TRP A 107 8.58 -4.94 -14.58
N LEU A 108 7.39 -4.55 -15.03
CA LEU A 108 6.43 -5.42 -15.70
C LEU A 108 7.01 -6.03 -16.98
N ALA A 109 7.64 -5.19 -17.81
CA ALA A 109 8.32 -5.62 -19.03
C ALA A 109 9.43 -6.65 -18.74
N ARG A 110 10.25 -6.41 -17.72
CA ARG A 110 11.32 -7.34 -17.29
C ARG A 110 10.74 -8.67 -16.78
N MET A 111 9.61 -8.62 -16.09
CA MET A 111 8.93 -9.82 -15.58
C MET A 111 8.11 -10.56 -16.65
N ARG A 112 7.94 -9.97 -17.85
CA ARG A 112 7.12 -10.50 -18.95
C ARG A 112 5.68 -10.77 -18.52
N LEU A 113 5.13 -9.85 -17.73
CA LEU A 113 3.74 -9.86 -17.28
C LEU A 113 2.90 -8.95 -18.18
N ASP A 114 1.61 -9.25 -18.32
CA ASP A 114 0.75 -8.55 -19.28
C ASP A 114 0.21 -7.23 -18.70
N ALA A 115 -0.14 -7.23 -17.42
CA ALA A 115 -0.68 -6.05 -16.74
C ALA A 115 -0.41 -6.03 -15.24
N ALA A 116 -0.44 -4.83 -14.65
CA ALA A 116 -0.41 -4.65 -13.20
C ALA A 116 -1.44 -3.62 -12.73
N VAL A 117 -1.95 -3.81 -11.52
CA VAL A 117 -2.75 -2.84 -10.76
C VAL A 117 -2.16 -2.60 -9.38
N TRP A 118 -2.36 -1.42 -8.82
CA TRP A 118 -1.93 -1.07 -7.47
C TRP A 118 -2.76 0.08 -6.91
N THR A 119 -2.73 0.24 -5.59
CA THR A 119 -3.39 1.34 -4.89
C THR A 119 -2.58 2.62 -5.06
N ALA A 120 -3.16 3.61 -5.72
CA ALA A 120 -2.52 4.89 -6.07
C ALA A 120 -3.05 6.07 -5.23
N LEU A 121 -3.55 5.79 -4.03
CA LEU A 121 -4.05 6.78 -3.08
C LEU A 121 -2.95 7.81 -2.73
N PRO A 122 -3.26 9.11 -2.75
CA PRO A 122 -2.30 10.13 -2.37
C PRO A 122 -2.07 10.12 -0.85
N ALA A 123 -0.99 10.79 -0.43
CA ALA A 123 -0.86 11.24 0.95
C ALA A 123 -2.12 11.99 1.39
N LYS A 124 -2.44 11.90 2.68
CA LYS A 124 -3.58 12.60 3.27
C LYS A 124 -3.32 12.77 4.75
N PHE A 125 -3.51 13.97 5.26
CA PHE A 125 -3.33 14.23 6.68
C PHE A 125 -4.28 15.33 7.15
N GLU A 126 -4.87 15.17 8.34
CA GLU A 126 -5.85 16.09 8.93
C GLU A 126 -6.96 16.53 7.94
N GLY A 127 -7.50 15.57 7.17
CA GLY A 127 -8.55 15.82 6.18
C GLY A 127 -8.08 16.39 4.83
N GLU A 128 -6.84 16.86 4.73
CA GLU A 128 -6.29 17.47 3.52
C GLU A 128 -5.66 16.40 2.60
N SER A 129 -6.29 16.14 1.45
CA SER A 129 -5.75 15.23 0.43
C SER A 129 -4.54 15.84 -0.29
N GLY A 130 -3.49 15.06 -0.46
CA GLY A 130 -2.22 15.47 -1.07
C GLY A 130 -1.22 16.07 -0.09
N ARG A 131 -1.64 16.38 1.15
CA ARG A 131 -0.73 16.87 2.19
C ARG A 131 0.15 15.74 2.71
N VAL A 132 1.46 15.97 2.65
CA VAL A 132 2.48 15.10 3.25
C VAL A 132 2.81 15.67 4.63
N PRO A 133 2.48 14.98 5.74
CA PRO A 133 2.86 15.40 7.08
C PRO A 133 4.35 15.19 7.32
N THR A 134 4.93 15.93 8.25
CA THR A 134 6.26 15.67 8.82
C THR A 134 6.27 14.40 9.68
N PRO A 135 7.43 13.81 9.97
CA PRO A 135 7.50 12.67 10.88
C PRO A 135 6.97 12.99 12.29
N ASP A 136 7.23 14.20 12.79
CA ASP A 136 6.79 14.63 14.12
C ASP A 136 5.26 14.80 14.18
N GLU A 137 4.63 15.30 13.11
CA GLU A 137 3.17 15.35 13.00
C GLU A 137 2.57 13.94 13.07
N VAL A 138 3.17 12.97 12.36
CA VAL A 138 2.73 11.57 12.37
C VAL A 138 2.87 10.95 13.76
N VAL A 139 4.03 11.10 14.41
CA VAL A 139 4.25 10.58 15.77
C VAL A 139 3.25 11.17 16.75
N ARG A 140 3.05 12.50 16.73
CA ARG A 140 2.10 13.17 17.60
C ARG A 140 0.67 12.66 17.38
N ALA A 141 0.25 12.53 16.12
CA ALA A 141 -1.08 12.02 15.81
C ALA A 141 -1.29 10.58 16.34
N LEU A 142 -0.28 9.72 16.20
CA LEU A 142 -0.31 8.35 16.70
C LEU A 142 -0.26 8.26 18.23
N ASP A 143 0.52 9.11 18.90
CA ASP A 143 0.65 9.09 20.36
C ASP A 143 -0.60 9.59 21.08
N CYS A 144 -1.36 10.49 20.45
CA CYS A 144 -2.62 11.00 20.98
C CYS A 144 -3.81 10.03 20.82
N LEU A 145 -3.65 8.89 20.13
CA LEU A 145 -4.72 7.92 19.95
C LEU A 145 -5.08 7.24 21.28
N PRO A 146 -6.37 7.13 21.64
CA PRO A 146 -6.81 6.41 22.83
C PRO A 146 -7.06 4.92 22.55
N GLY A 147 -6.86 4.08 23.57
CA GLY A 147 -7.39 2.70 23.64
C GLY A 147 -7.22 1.86 22.36
N GLU A 148 -8.35 1.38 21.83
CA GLU A 148 -8.42 0.51 20.65
C GLU A 148 -7.85 1.17 19.38
N GLU A 149 -8.02 2.48 19.21
CA GLU A 149 -7.49 3.20 18.04
C GLU A 149 -5.96 3.16 18.00
N ARG A 150 -5.33 3.34 19.17
CA ARG A 150 -3.87 3.21 19.32
C ARG A 150 -3.42 1.78 19.01
N ALA A 151 -4.12 0.79 19.55
CA ALA A 151 -3.81 -0.62 19.33
C ALA A 151 -3.93 -1.00 17.83
N GLN A 152 -4.93 -0.47 17.13
CA GLN A 152 -5.10 -0.69 15.69
C GLN A 152 -3.98 -0.05 14.88
N ALA A 153 -3.66 1.22 15.15
CA ALA A 153 -2.58 1.93 14.45
C ALA A 153 -1.21 1.27 14.70
N GLU A 154 -0.94 0.87 15.94
CA GLU A 154 0.26 0.11 16.30
C GLU A 154 0.31 -1.21 15.53
N ARG A 155 -0.79 -1.97 15.52
CA ARG A 155 -0.87 -3.24 14.78
C ARG A 155 -0.53 -3.05 13.30
N TYR A 156 -1.04 -2.01 12.65
CA TYR A 156 -0.73 -1.73 11.25
C TYR A 156 0.78 -1.55 11.02
N VAL A 157 1.44 -0.72 11.83
CA VAL A 157 2.88 -0.47 11.75
C VAL A 157 3.68 -1.75 12.03
N ARG A 158 3.24 -2.56 13.00
CA ARG A 158 3.89 -3.83 13.35
C ARG A 158 3.71 -4.92 12.30
N CYS A 159 2.55 -5.00 11.65
CA CYS A 159 2.24 -5.97 10.59
C CYS A 159 2.94 -5.67 9.26
N THR A 160 3.39 -4.42 9.06
CA THR A 160 4.18 -4.07 7.88
C THR A 160 5.48 -4.91 7.83
N PRO A 161 5.84 -5.56 6.71
CA PRO A 161 7.04 -6.39 6.63
C PRO A 161 8.33 -5.63 7.05
N PRO A 162 9.25 -6.23 7.85
CA PRO A 162 10.36 -5.50 8.47
C PRO A 162 11.33 -4.80 7.50
N HIS A 163 11.47 -5.31 6.27
CA HIS A 163 12.36 -4.73 5.24
C HIS A 163 11.74 -3.53 4.50
N ILE A 164 10.45 -3.24 4.72
CA ILE A 164 9.86 -1.94 4.38
C ILE A 164 10.20 -0.98 5.54
N ASP A 165 11.45 -0.54 5.53
CA ASP A 165 12.08 0.24 6.59
C ASP A 165 12.24 1.70 6.14
N THR A 166 11.12 2.42 6.20
CA THR A 166 11.02 3.83 5.81
C THR A 166 11.56 4.76 6.89
N ALA A 167 11.75 6.05 6.55
CA ALA A 167 12.26 7.01 7.52
C ALA A 167 11.25 7.21 8.67
N TYR A 168 9.95 7.33 8.35
CA TYR A 168 8.93 7.57 9.38
C TYR A 168 8.77 6.34 10.25
N ARG A 169 8.88 5.13 9.69
CA ARG A 169 8.82 3.89 10.48
C ARG A 169 9.90 3.85 11.56
N ARG A 170 11.14 4.24 11.24
CA ARG A 170 12.24 4.28 12.21
C ARG A 170 11.96 5.28 13.33
N ILE A 171 11.39 6.43 12.98
CA ILE A 171 11.04 7.48 13.94
C ILE A 171 9.88 7.03 14.85
N ILE A 172 8.83 6.43 14.26
CA ILE A 172 7.72 5.82 15.00
C ILE A 172 8.23 4.76 15.98
N ALA A 173 9.11 3.86 15.51
CA ALA A 173 9.72 2.84 16.35
C ALA A 173 10.55 3.45 17.50
N ALA A 174 11.35 4.48 17.22
CA ALA A 174 12.18 5.14 18.23
C ALA A 174 11.38 5.92 19.28
N ARG A 175 10.25 6.54 18.87
CA ARG A 175 9.43 7.41 19.74
C ARG A 175 8.33 6.66 20.49
N LEU A 176 7.72 5.65 19.87
CA LEU A 176 6.55 4.94 20.40
C LEU A 176 6.83 3.47 20.76
N GLY A 177 8.01 2.92 20.43
CA GLY A 177 8.34 1.51 20.67
C GLY A 177 7.62 0.53 19.72
N TRP A 178 7.06 1.04 18.62
CA TRP A 178 6.29 0.26 17.65
C TRP A 178 7.20 -0.41 16.61
N HIS A 179 7.88 -1.48 17.04
CA HIS A 179 8.78 -2.25 16.19
C HIS A 179 8.04 -3.28 15.33
N ALA A 180 8.55 -3.54 14.13
CA ALA A 180 8.07 -4.61 13.24
C ALA A 180 7.91 -5.93 14.01
N ALA A 181 6.81 -6.65 13.79
CA ALA A 181 6.67 -7.99 14.34
C ALA A 181 7.67 -8.93 13.67
N ARG A 182 8.31 -9.80 14.47
CA ARG A 182 9.26 -10.81 13.96
C ARG A 182 8.62 -11.74 12.92
N ASP A 183 7.32 -11.98 13.08
CA ASP A 183 6.51 -12.84 12.22
C ASP A 183 5.52 -12.06 11.34
N ALA A 184 5.83 -10.80 10.99
CA ALA A 184 5.15 -10.13 9.88
C ALA A 184 5.53 -10.81 8.55
N HIS A 185 5.10 -12.06 8.39
CA HIS A 185 5.25 -12.87 7.20
C HIS A 185 4.10 -12.53 6.27
N VAL A 186 4.44 -12.25 5.02
CA VAL A 186 3.43 -12.13 3.99
C VAL A 186 2.86 -13.53 3.75
N THR A 187 1.55 -13.67 3.95
CA THR A 187 0.87 -14.96 3.92
C THR A 187 1.12 -15.63 2.58
N ARG A 188 1.79 -16.80 2.62
CA ARG A 188 1.74 -17.73 1.50
C ARG A 188 0.33 -18.31 1.48
N ILE A 189 -0.32 -18.30 0.32
CA ILE A 189 -1.53 -19.11 0.12
C ILE A 189 -1.14 -20.55 0.46
N ARG A 190 -1.88 -21.16 1.40
CA ARG A 190 -1.80 -22.59 1.70
C ARG A 190 -2.52 -23.38 0.62
#